data_AF-A0A950ZBU1-F1
#
_entry.id   AF-A0A950ZBU1-F1
#
_cell.length_a   1.000
_cell.length_b   1.000
_cell.length_c   1.000
_cell.angle_alpha   90.00
_cell.angle_beta   90.00
_cell.angle_gamma   90.00
#
_symmetry.space_group_name_H-M   'P 1'
#
loop_
_entity.id
_entity.type
_entity.pdbx_description
1 polymer ?
#
loop_
_entity_poly.entity_id
_entity_poly.type
_entity_poly.pdbx_seq_one_letter_code
_entity_poly.pdbx_strand_id
1 'polypeptide(L)'
;MEPTAKFPPPLPPDSDANASGRRIAGFSLLLAAVALVYLIVLAISWKADFIESAGLERRINLRCLLTGPLLVLTGVGLAFGFRGRSASPHTATLALALHSCTLLAGFVGLCVAFYLFVCDAVKHPARLTDSRNAVSAKIDRAAFQKSSADGYRKRCDARIRYNLKQTLEPYRKSPNHDAKWDALMERACDLESRVRMLDVENENPLKDEMAVVCLELRQSGCSDPLAGYWELNWTESFPKTNPPAACVNYGVSYVRLKQDGYPPIRLFYAAVRAAREQGRRDSANRTKARDWLDLAERHFEEMIADPETPSAELSQAAEFYISQSQRSLGERWEAFQKLDAAFAKSRPQSPARFISEGEFYAHYAWDARRGFSSKSTGKDSGKSFKERLGLAQKALEKAYSLDPGEPRGPEIMLTVAAGLGLDRDEMEEWFKRAMAANPGSYTACSRKLYYLLPFVQGGEAQMLQFGRACYELGDWDADVPMILAAAHHKISWYEDKDEYFSRPEVWNELSRAYEERLRRTPDAFSHRTHYAILACKTGHWEVAKRQFDALGDLARVDLF
;
A
#
# COMPACT_ATOMS: atom_id res chain seq x y z
N MET A 1 77.31 48.03 57.69
CA MET A 1 77.34 47.22 58.92
C MET A 1 75.99 46.53 59.04
N GLU A 2 75.94 45.29 59.53
CA GLU A 2 74.74 44.77 60.22
C GLU A 2 74.08 45.88 61.06
N PRO A 3 72.74 45.86 61.21
CA PRO A 3 72.23 45.32 62.47
C PRO A 3 70.83 44.67 62.41
N THR A 4 70.53 44.05 63.55
CA THR A 4 69.40 43.25 63.99
C THR A 4 68.05 43.98 64.16
N ALA A 5 66.99 43.15 64.24
CA ALA A 5 65.70 43.33 64.94
C ALA A 5 64.55 44.13 64.29
N LYS A 6 63.36 43.50 64.20
CA LYS A 6 62.13 43.79 64.99
C LYS A 6 60.88 43.06 64.42
N PHE A 7 60.03 42.56 65.32
CA PHE A 7 58.69 42.01 65.08
C PHE A 7 57.67 43.07 64.62
N PRO A 8 56.60 42.70 63.87
CA PRO A 8 55.38 43.49 63.72
C PRO A 8 54.25 43.06 64.71
N PRO A 9 53.21 43.91 64.90
CA PRO A 9 52.23 43.85 66.02
C PRO A 9 51.04 42.90 65.74
N PRO A 10 50.13 42.64 66.72
CA PRO A 10 49.01 41.72 66.54
C PRO A 10 47.85 42.35 65.76
N LEU A 11 47.08 41.51 65.06
CA LEU A 11 45.84 41.86 64.36
C LEU A 11 44.60 41.35 65.13
N PRO A 12 43.42 41.98 64.94
CA PRO A 12 42.26 41.90 65.84
C PRO A 12 41.44 40.61 65.66
N PRO A 13 40.48 40.29 66.57
CA PRO A 13 39.70 39.06 66.48
C PRO A 13 38.64 39.18 65.38
N ASP A 14 38.76 38.34 64.34
CA ASP A 14 37.72 38.20 63.31
C ASP A 14 36.65 37.20 63.75
N SER A 15 35.47 37.76 63.97
CA SER A 15 34.20 37.09 64.15
C SER A 15 33.71 36.52 62.82
N ASP A 16 33.85 35.20 62.59
CA ASP A 16 33.03 34.51 61.57
C ASP A 16 33.05 32.97 61.73
N ALA A 17 32.58 32.48 62.88
CA ALA A 17 32.39 31.04 63.13
C ALA A 17 31.06 30.47 62.60
N ASN A 18 30.21 31.26 61.92
CA ASN A 18 28.86 30.84 61.53
C ASN A 18 28.64 30.56 60.02
N ALA A 19 29.68 30.66 59.18
CA ALA A 19 29.57 30.41 57.74
C ALA A 19 29.85 28.95 57.30
N SER A 20 30.50 28.13 58.14
CA SER A 20 30.86 26.74 57.84
C SER A 20 29.70 25.75 58.01
N GLY A 21 28.77 25.99 58.93
CA GLY A 21 27.63 25.11 59.19
C GLY A 21 26.57 25.04 58.07
N ARG A 22 26.36 26.12 57.31
CA ARG A 22 25.35 26.15 56.23
C ARG A 22 25.83 25.53 54.90
N ARG A 23 27.14 25.48 54.65
CA ARG A 23 27.69 24.83 53.44
C ARG A 23 27.65 23.30 53.51
N ILE A 24 27.77 22.73 54.71
CA ILE A 24 27.74 21.28 54.93
C ILE A 24 26.29 20.74 54.77
N ALA A 25 25.28 21.45 55.28
CA ALA A 25 23.87 21.05 55.15
C ALA A 25 23.36 21.02 53.69
N GLY A 26 23.79 21.97 52.85
CA GLY A 26 23.42 22.00 51.42
C GLY A 26 24.05 20.86 50.62
N PHE A 27 25.27 20.46 50.96
CA PHE A 27 25.96 19.35 50.30
C PHE A 27 25.35 17.98 50.65
N SER A 28 24.92 17.81 51.91
CA SER A 28 24.23 16.59 52.36
C SER A 28 22.86 16.39 51.70
N LEU A 29 22.10 17.48 51.48
CA LEU A 29 20.81 17.42 50.78
C LEU A 29 20.96 17.07 49.30
N LEU A 30 21.99 17.59 48.62
CA LEU A 30 22.30 17.25 47.24
C LEU A 30 22.71 15.77 47.10
N LEU A 31 23.57 15.28 48.00
CA LEU A 31 23.98 13.87 48.04
C LEU A 31 22.80 12.93 48.31
N ALA A 32 21.89 13.30 49.21
CA ALA A 32 20.67 12.52 49.47
C ALA A 32 19.74 12.48 48.25
N ALA A 33 19.59 13.59 47.53
CA ALA A 33 18.79 13.63 46.30
C ALA A 33 19.40 12.78 45.17
N VAL A 34 20.73 12.83 44.99
CA VAL A 34 21.44 11.98 44.02
C VAL A 34 21.33 10.50 44.38
N ALA A 35 21.47 10.15 45.67
CA ALA A 35 21.30 8.77 46.13
C ALA A 35 19.86 8.26 45.91
N LEU A 36 18.84 9.10 46.13
CA LEU A 36 17.45 8.74 45.89
C LEU A 36 17.17 8.50 44.40
N VAL A 37 17.68 9.36 43.51
CA VAL A 37 17.57 9.17 42.06
C VAL A 37 18.27 7.88 41.62
N TYR A 38 19.46 7.59 42.17
CA TYR A 38 20.19 6.36 41.89
C TYR A 38 19.44 5.10 42.34
N LEU A 39 18.82 5.13 43.52
CA LEU A 39 17.97 4.04 44.02
C LEU A 39 16.71 3.83 43.17
N ILE A 40 16.09 4.91 42.68
CA ILE A 40 14.93 4.82 41.76
C ILE A 40 15.35 4.19 40.42
N VAL A 41 16.51 4.59 39.88
CA VAL A 41 17.05 3.99 38.65
C VAL A 41 17.37 2.51 38.83
N LEU A 42 17.99 2.13 39.96
CA LEU A 42 18.25 0.72 40.28
C LEU A 42 16.97 -0.09 40.43
N ALA A 43 15.93 0.46 41.08
CA ALA A 43 14.64 -0.21 41.23
C ALA A 43 13.92 -0.40 39.88
N ILE A 44 14.04 0.56 38.96
CA ILE A 44 13.50 0.47 37.60
C ILE A 44 14.29 -0.57 36.77
N SER A 45 15.63 -0.58 36.85
CA SER A 45 16.47 -1.60 36.19
C SER A 45 16.18 -3.01 36.70
N TRP A 46 16.07 -3.20 38.01
CA TRP A 46 15.80 -4.52 38.60
C TRP A 46 14.44 -5.08 38.17
N LYS A 47 13.44 -4.21 38.00
CA LYS A 47 12.11 -4.59 37.51
C LYS A 47 12.08 -4.84 36.00
N ALA A 48 12.97 -4.19 35.23
CA ALA A 48 13.14 -4.47 33.81
C ALA A 48 13.76 -5.87 33.57
N ASP A 49 14.76 -6.25 34.36
CA ASP A 49 15.36 -7.60 34.31
C ASP A 49 14.34 -8.69 34.73
N PHE A 50 13.43 -8.36 35.66
CA PHE A 50 12.30 -9.24 36.04
C PHE A 50 11.28 -9.42 34.90
N ILE A 51 11.04 -8.40 34.08
CA ILE A 51 10.15 -8.49 32.91
C ILE A 51 10.81 -9.27 31.78
N GLU A 52 12.13 -9.13 31.59
CA GLU A 52 12.91 -9.85 30.57
C GLU A 52 12.99 -11.37 30.87
N SER A 53 13.04 -11.76 32.15
CA SER A 53 12.98 -13.17 32.58
C SER A 53 11.58 -13.81 32.50
N ALA A 54 10.51 -13.02 32.32
CA ALA A 54 9.13 -13.49 32.22
C ALA A 54 8.67 -13.80 30.77
N GLY A 55 9.56 -13.75 29.78
CA GLY A 55 9.29 -14.26 28.42
C GLY A 55 8.41 -13.38 27.52
N LEU A 56 8.26 -12.08 27.81
CA LEU A 56 7.63 -11.13 26.87
C LEU A 56 8.68 -10.62 25.85
N GLU A 57 8.78 -11.27 24.69
CA GLU A 57 9.62 -10.80 23.57
C GLU A 57 9.05 -9.53 22.92
N ARG A 58 9.49 -8.33 23.36
CA ARG A 58 9.63 -7.16 22.46
C ARG A 58 10.84 -6.31 22.88
N ARG A 59 11.81 -6.19 21.97
CA ARG A 59 13.04 -5.40 22.15
C ARG A 59 12.72 -3.91 22.29
N ILE A 60 12.64 -3.41 23.52
CA ILE A 60 12.89 -2.00 23.83
C ILE A 60 14.23 -1.95 24.57
N ASN A 61 15.26 -1.40 23.92
CA ASN A 61 16.59 -1.32 24.49
C ASN A 61 16.64 -0.20 25.55
N LEU A 62 16.14 -0.46 26.77
CA LEU A 62 16.04 0.51 27.87
C LEU A 62 17.41 1.11 28.26
N ARG A 63 18.52 0.44 27.92
CA ARG A 63 19.88 0.93 28.22
C ARG A 63 20.21 2.27 27.57
N CYS A 64 19.59 2.62 26.43
CA CYS A 64 19.80 3.93 25.77
C CYS A 64 19.07 5.10 26.45
N LEU A 65 18.01 4.83 27.22
CA LEU A 65 17.23 5.88 27.91
C LEU A 65 17.90 6.35 29.22
N LEU A 66 18.81 5.55 29.77
CA LEU A 66 19.48 5.83 31.05
C LEU A 66 20.86 6.50 30.89
N THR A 67 21.45 6.52 29.68
CA THR A 67 22.77 7.14 29.43
C THR A 67 22.70 8.67 29.27
N GLY A 68 21.59 9.22 28.78
CA GLY A 68 21.38 10.67 28.65
C GLY A 68 21.42 11.45 29.98
N PRO A 69 20.72 11.01 31.04
CA PRO A 69 20.71 11.70 32.34
C PRO A 69 22.08 11.77 33.05
N LEU A 70 22.94 10.77 32.85
CA LEU A 70 24.30 10.73 33.42
C LEU A 70 25.25 11.77 32.79
N LEU A 71 25.05 12.09 31.51
CA LEU A 71 25.79 13.13 30.79
C LEU A 71 25.38 14.56 31.18
N VAL A 72 24.11 14.79 31.50
CA VAL A 72 23.63 16.11 31.95
C VAL A 72 24.12 16.43 33.36
N LEU A 73 24.14 15.44 34.27
CA LEU A 73 24.63 15.62 35.64
C LEU A 73 26.16 15.85 35.69
N THR A 74 26.92 15.23 34.78
CA THR A 74 28.37 15.48 34.66
C THR A 74 28.68 16.84 34.02
N GLY A 75 27.85 17.31 33.08
CA GLY A 75 27.99 18.65 32.47
C GLY A 75 27.77 19.81 33.45
N VAL A 76 26.82 19.67 34.39
CA VAL A 76 26.54 20.71 35.42
C VAL A 76 27.68 20.82 36.43
N GLY A 77 28.40 19.73 36.72
CA GLY A 77 29.57 19.76 37.60
C GLY A 77 30.78 20.51 37.03
N LEU A 78 30.95 20.49 35.70
CA LEU A 78 32.07 21.17 35.01
C LEU A 78 31.84 22.68 34.82
N ALA A 79 30.59 23.14 34.76
CA ALA A 79 30.26 24.57 34.63
C ALA A 79 30.58 25.40 35.89
N PHE A 80 30.77 24.78 37.06
CA PHE A 80 31.17 25.45 38.30
C PHE A 80 32.68 25.82 38.35
N GLY A 81 33.46 25.42 37.34
CA GLY A 81 34.92 25.62 37.32
C GLY A 81 35.44 26.91 36.68
N PHE A 82 34.60 27.79 36.11
CA PHE A 82 35.08 28.97 35.36
C PHE A 82 34.39 30.30 35.69
N ARG A 83 35.24 31.27 36.09
CA ARG A 83 35.03 32.74 36.28
C ARG A 83 34.13 33.13 37.46
N GLY A 84 34.36 34.24 38.19
CA GLY A 84 35.17 35.44 38.00
C GLY A 84 34.44 36.57 38.74
N ARG A 85 35.16 37.39 39.52
CA ARG A 85 34.61 38.35 40.51
C ARG A 85 33.64 39.38 39.89
N SER A 86 32.42 39.49 40.43
CA SER A 86 31.67 40.72 40.80
C SER A 86 30.14 40.56 40.71
N ALA A 87 29.53 40.10 41.80
CA ALA A 87 28.13 40.35 42.22
C ALA A 87 27.90 39.64 43.57
N SER A 88 27.00 40.15 44.42
CA SER A 88 26.78 39.58 45.76
C SER A 88 26.39 38.09 45.67
N PRO A 89 27.14 37.17 46.30
CA PRO A 89 27.06 35.74 46.01
C PRO A 89 25.85 35.01 46.61
N HIS A 90 24.96 35.68 47.36
CA HIS A 90 23.90 34.99 48.09
C HIS A 90 22.57 34.90 47.34
N THR A 91 22.21 35.88 46.50
CA THR A 91 20.92 35.88 45.79
C THR A 91 20.96 35.07 44.49
N ALA A 92 22.07 35.16 43.74
CA ALA A 92 22.25 34.39 42.49
C ALA A 92 22.33 32.88 42.73
N THR A 93 23.02 32.45 43.80
CA THR A 93 23.13 31.04 44.15
C THR A 93 21.80 30.45 44.63
N LEU A 94 21.00 31.23 45.36
CA LEU A 94 19.67 30.79 45.77
C LEU A 94 18.71 30.67 44.58
N ALA A 95 18.75 31.64 43.65
CA ALA A 95 17.93 31.62 42.45
C ALA A 95 18.28 30.44 41.53
N LEU A 96 19.58 30.15 41.31
CA LEU A 96 20.00 28.97 40.55
C LEU A 96 19.61 27.66 41.23
N ALA A 97 19.70 27.59 42.56
CA ALA A 97 19.30 26.41 43.33
C ALA A 97 17.78 26.16 43.23
N LEU A 98 16.96 27.21 43.36
CA LEU A 98 15.51 27.09 43.16
C LEU A 98 15.15 26.69 41.73
N HIS A 99 15.82 27.26 40.72
CA HIS A 99 15.58 26.89 39.33
C HIS A 99 15.95 25.43 39.04
N SER A 100 17.07 24.97 39.58
CA SER A 100 17.53 23.58 39.46
C SER A 100 16.58 22.60 40.16
N CYS A 101 16.08 22.95 41.36
CA CYS A 101 15.09 22.14 42.07
C CYS A 101 13.75 22.08 41.31
N THR A 102 13.35 23.17 40.65
CA THR A 102 12.10 23.22 39.86
C THR A 102 12.21 22.35 38.61
N LEU A 103 13.35 22.40 37.91
CA LEU A 103 13.62 21.54 36.77
C LEU A 103 13.71 20.06 37.17
N LEU A 104 14.35 19.76 38.30
CA LEU A 104 14.44 18.40 38.82
C LEU A 104 13.06 17.86 39.22
N ALA A 105 12.24 18.66 39.89
CA ALA A 105 10.86 18.29 40.24
C ALA A 105 9.99 18.06 38.99
N GLY A 106 10.11 18.91 37.98
CA GLY A 106 9.44 18.73 36.68
C GLY A 106 9.88 17.45 35.96
N PHE A 107 11.18 17.16 35.97
CA PHE A 107 11.73 15.94 35.38
C PHE A 107 11.27 14.67 36.11
N VAL A 108 11.30 14.67 37.45
CA VAL A 108 10.77 13.56 38.26
C VAL A 108 9.27 13.36 37.99
N GLY A 109 8.50 14.43 37.89
CA GLY A 109 7.08 14.36 37.52
C GLY A 109 6.86 13.71 36.15
N LEU A 110 7.67 14.05 35.15
CA LEU A 110 7.66 13.44 33.82
C LEU A 110 8.03 11.95 33.86
N CYS A 111 9.07 11.58 34.60
CA CYS A 111 9.47 10.18 34.76
C CYS A 111 8.39 9.34 35.47
N VAL A 112 7.74 9.88 36.50
CA VAL A 112 6.64 9.21 37.21
C VAL A 112 5.42 9.08 36.29
N ALA A 113 5.04 10.13 35.56
CA ALA A 113 3.95 10.07 34.59
C ALA A 113 4.22 9.03 33.49
N PHE A 114 5.44 9.00 32.95
CA PHE A 114 5.86 8.00 31.97
C PHE A 114 5.85 6.57 32.55
N TYR A 115 6.35 6.37 33.77
CA TYR A 115 6.31 5.08 34.44
C TYR A 115 4.89 4.58 34.68
N LEU A 116 4.00 5.47 35.13
CA LEU A 116 2.58 5.16 35.32
C LEU A 116 1.90 4.81 33.99
N PHE A 117 2.21 5.55 32.92
CA PHE A 117 1.74 5.23 31.57
C PHE A 117 2.22 3.84 31.11
N VAL A 118 3.50 3.51 31.31
CA VAL A 118 4.04 2.18 30.96
C VAL A 118 3.40 1.07 31.81
N CYS A 119 3.17 1.31 33.10
CA CYS A 119 2.49 0.34 33.97
C CYS A 119 1.03 0.11 33.58
N ASP A 120 0.30 1.18 33.21
CA ASP A 120 -1.08 1.08 32.71
C ASP A 120 -1.11 0.35 31.36
N ALA A 121 -0.19 0.66 30.46
CA ALA A 121 0.02 -0.01 29.17
C ALA A 121 0.26 -1.52 29.30
N VAL A 122 1.08 -1.94 30.26
CA VAL A 122 1.39 -3.36 30.53
C VAL A 122 0.18 -4.07 31.15
N LYS A 123 -0.57 -3.40 32.04
CA LYS A 123 -1.76 -3.98 32.70
C LYS A 123 -2.99 -4.02 31.79
N HIS A 124 -3.08 -3.11 30.83
CA HIS A 124 -4.23 -2.95 29.95
C HIS A 124 -3.79 -2.84 28.47
N PRO A 125 -3.20 -3.89 27.88
CA PRO A 125 -2.75 -3.87 26.48
C PRO A 125 -3.88 -3.57 25.49
N ALA A 126 -5.13 -3.88 25.86
CA ALA A 126 -6.33 -3.51 25.09
C ALA A 126 -6.49 -1.98 24.94
N ARG A 127 -6.19 -1.16 25.95
CA ARG A 127 -6.36 0.31 25.88
C ARG A 127 -5.35 1.00 24.96
N LEU A 128 -4.11 0.50 24.91
CA LEU A 128 -3.12 0.98 23.94
C LEU A 128 -3.50 0.61 22.50
N THR A 129 -4.02 -0.61 22.33
CA THR A 129 -4.57 -1.05 21.05
C THR A 129 -5.76 -0.17 20.67
N ASP A 130 -6.69 0.12 21.58
CA ASP A 130 -7.85 0.99 21.36
C ASP A 130 -7.46 2.43 21.02
N SER A 131 -6.46 3.02 21.69
CA SER A 131 -5.99 4.38 21.35
C SER A 131 -5.29 4.45 19.99
N ARG A 132 -4.43 3.47 19.65
CA ARG A 132 -3.83 3.35 18.31
C ARG A 132 -4.89 3.11 17.23
N ASN A 133 -5.89 2.31 17.54
CA ASN A 133 -7.02 2.01 16.67
C ASN A 133 -7.92 3.24 16.48
N ALA A 134 -8.12 4.06 17.51
CA ALA A 134 -8.88 5.31 17.41
C ALA A 134 -8.17 6.36 16.56
N VAL A 135 -6.84 6.47 16.69
CA VAL A 135 -6.02 7.34 15.84
C VAL A 135 -6.04 6.85 14.39
N SER A 136 -5.89 5.54 14.17
CA SER A 136 -6.05 4.92 12.84
C SER A 136 -7.39 5.28 12.22
N ALA A 137 -8.50 5.01 12.92
CA ALA A 137 -9.83 5.27 12.40
C ALA A 137 -10.06 6.75 12.07
N LYS A 138 -9.45 7.66 12.83
CA LYS A 138 -9.49 9.10 12.55
C LYS A 138 -8.68 9.48 11.31
N ILE A 139 -7.50 8.87 11.13
CA ILE A 139 -6.66 9.05 9.94
C ILE A 139 -7.35 8.49 8.69
N ASP A 140 -7.96 7.31 8.81
CA ASP A 140 -8.73 6.65 7.75
C ASP A 140 -9.85 7.57 7.28
N ARG A 141 -10.69 8.05 8.21
CA ARG A 141 -11.78 9.00 7.88
C ARG A 141 -11.28 10.33 7.29
N ALA A 142 -10.11 10.82 7.69
CA ALA A 142 -9.55 12.05 7.15
C ALA A 142 -9.01 11.85 5.71
N ALA A 143 -8.46 10.68 5.39
CA ALA A 143 -7.98 10.34 4.05
C ALA A 143 -9.11 10.30 3.01
N PHE A 144 -10.35 10.04 3.43
CA PHE A 144 -11.53 10.01 2.56
C PHE A 144 -12.18 11.38 2.32
N GLN A 145 -11.55 12.50 2.71
CA GLN A 145 -12.12 13.84 2.49
C GLN A 145 -12.08 14.24 1.00
N LYS A 146 -13.21 14.80 0.54
CA LYS A 146 -13.68 14.94 -0.85
C LYS A 146 -12.89 15.86 -1.80
N SER A 147 -11.74 16.43 -1.40
CA SER A 147 -11.16 17.62 -2.06
C SER A 147 -10.33 17.36 -3.33
N SER A 148 -10.47 16.21 -3.99
CA SER A 148 -9.76 15.89 -5.24
C SER A 148 -10.59 15.16 -6.31
N ALA A 149 -11.86 14.85 -6.00
CA ALA A 149 -12.72 14.05 -6.88
C ALA A 149 -12.91 14.67 -8.28
N ASP A 150 -12.91 16.01 -8.38
CA ASP A 150 -13.06 16.72 -9.66
C ASP A 150 -11.81 16.58 -10.55
N GLY A 151 -10.62 16.59 -9.94
CA GLY A 151 -9.36 16.43 -10.65
C GLY A 151 -9.23 15.02 -11.24
N TYR A 152 -9.54 14.01 -10.41
CA TYR A 152 -9.59 12.62 -10.84
C TYR A 152 -10.62 12.41 -11.96
N ARG A 153 -11.86 12.88 -11.76
CA ARG A 153 -12.94 12.76 -12.77
C ARG A 153 -12.56 13.36 -14.12
N LYS A 154 -11.98 14.57 -14.13
CA LYS A 154 -11.52 15.20 -15.39
C LYS A 154 -10.48 14.35 -16.13
N ARG A 155 -9.57 13.69 -15.41
CA ARG A 155 -8.57 12.78 -15.99
C ARG A 155 -9.23 11.51 -16.53
N CYS A 156 -10.16 10.93 -15.78
CA CYS A 156 -10.97 9.79 -16.24
C CYS A 156 -11.73 10.15 -17.53
N ASP A 157 -12.42 11.28 -17.58
CA ASP A 157 -13.17 11.73 -18.76
C ASP A 157 -12.26 11.94 -19.97
N ALA A 158 -11.07 12.52 -19.76
CA ALA A 158 -10.08 12.70 -20.83
C ALA A 158 -9.59 11.35 -21.37
N ARG A 159 -9.36 10.38 -20.49
CA ARG A 159 -8.89 9.06 -20.84
C ARG A 159 -9.98 8.18 -21.48
N ILE A 160 -11.24 8.33 -21.06
CA ILE A 160 -12.41 7.75 -21.72
C ILE A 160 -12.54 8.29 -23.15
N ARG A 161 -12.48 9.62 -23.33
CA ARG A 161 -12.51 10.24 -24.68
C ARG A 161 -11.38 9.73 -25.57
N TYR A 162 -10.16 9.63 -25.04
CA TYR A 162 -9.05 9.04 -25.78
C TYR A 162 -9.40 7.59 -26.19
N ASN A 163 -9.85 6.75 -25.27
CA ASN A 163 -10.15 5.36 -25.59
C ASN A 163 -11.28 5.20 -26.63
N LEU A 164 -12.34 6.01 -26.54
CA LEU A 164 -13.42 6.06 -27.53
C LEU A 164 -12.90 6.46 -28.91
N LYS A 165 -12.00 7.47 -28.99
CA LYS A 165 -11.31 7.81 -30.25
C LYS A 165 -10.53 6.63 -30.81
N GLN A 166 -9.95 5.79 -29.96
CA GLN A 166 -9.19 4.60 -30.38
C GLN A 166 -10.05 3.35 -30.66
N THR A 167 -11.38 3.40 -30.49
CA THR A 167 -12.28 2.24 -30.72
C THR A 167 -13.44 2.61 -31.64
N LEU A 168 -14.25 3.59 -31.23
CA LEU A 168 -15.50 3.95 -31.87
C LEU A 168 -15.27 4.67 -33.21
N GLU A 169 -14.27 5.55 -33.29
CA GLU A 169 -13.97 6.22 -34.56
C GLU A 169 -13.42 5.25 -35.64
N PRO A 170 -12.47 4.35 -35.35
CA PRO A 170 -12.09 3.28 -36.28
C PRO A 170 -13.25 2.37 -36.65
N TYR A 171 -14.10 1.98 -35.68
CA TYR A 171 -15.29 1.18 -35.95
C TYR A 171 -16.22 1.85 -36.97
N ARG A 172 -16.54 3.13 -36.79
CA ARG A 172 -17.38 3.89 -37.73
C ARG A 172 -16.80 4.03 -39.14
N LYS A 173 -15.49 3.82 -39.29
CA LYS A 173 -14.77 3.82 -40.57
C LYS A 173 -14.52 2.41 -41.11
N SER A 174 -14.80 1.38 -40.31
CA SER A 174 -14.58 -0.02 -40.64
C SER A 174 -15.49 -0.44 -41.79
N PRO A 175 -15.01 -1.27 -42.74
CA PRO A 175 -15.88 -1.87 -43.74
C PRO A 175 -16.92 -2.83 -43.14
N ASN A 176 -16.77 -3.20 -41.86
CA ASN A 176 -17.69 -4.04 -41.10
C ASN A 176 -18.70 -3.24 -40.25
N HIS A 177 -18.74 -1.91 -40.41
CA HIS A 177 -19.77 -1.07 -39.78
C HIS A 177 -21.16 -1.39 -40.33
N ASP A 178 -22.13 -1.67 -39.46
CA ASP A 178 -23.49 -2.02 -39.86
C ASP A 178 -24.52 -1.58 -38.81
N ALA A 179 -25.59 -0.93 -39.28
CA ALA A 179 -26.70 -0.46 -38.46
C ALA A 179 -27.35 -1.56 -37.61
N LYS A 180 -27.22 -2.83 -38.01
CA LYS A 180 -27.71 -4.00 -37.27
C LYS A 180 -27.10 -4.11 -35.86
N TRP A 181 -25.84 -3.73 -35.67
CA TRP A 181 -25.13 -3.87 -34.38
C TRP A 181 -24.46 -2.58 -33.89
N ASP A 182 -24.67 -1.44 -34.55
CA ASP A 182 -24.10 -0.15 -34.16
C ASP A 182 -24.37 0.20 -32.68
N ALA A 183 -25.61 0.05 -32.21
CA ALA A 183 -25.96 0.36 -30.82
C ALA A 183 -25.21 -0.53 -29.81
N LEU A 184 -25.01 -1.81 -30.15
CA LEU A 184 -24.25 -2.74 -29.31
C LEU A 184 -22.75 -2.41 -29.34
N MET A 185 -22.21 -2.05 -30.52
CA MET A 185 -20.81 -1.65 -30.66
C MET A 185 -20.50 -0.34 -29.94
N GLU A 186 -21.40 0.65 -30.00
CA GLU A 186 -21.27 1.90 -29.25
C GLU A 186 -21.27 1.66 -27.75
N ARG A 187 -22.19 0.83 -27.25
CA ARG A 187 -22.23 0.41 -25.84
C ARG A 187 -20.95 -0.33 -25.44
N ALA A 188 -20.46 -1.26 -26.26
CA ALA A 188 -19.22 -1.98 -26.01
C ALA A 188 -18.00 -1.05 -25.96
N CYS A 189 -17.94 -0.06 -26.86
CA CYS A 189 -16.88 0.95 -26.87
C CYS A 189 -16.89 1.79 -25.60
N ASP A 190 -18.06 2.25 -25.14
CA ASP A 190 -18.21 2.98 -23.88
C ASP A 190 -17.78 2.12 -22.68
N LEU A 191 -18.31 0.90 -22.58
CA LEU A 191 -17.99 -0.03 -21.50
C LEU A 191 -16.50 -0.34 -21.45
N GLU A 192 -15.87 -0.73 -22.58
CA GLU A 192 -14.43 -0.97 -22.62
C GLU A 192 -13.64 0.28 -22.19
N SER A 193 -14.05 1.47 -22.63
CA SER A 193 -13.35 2.71 -22.26
C SER A 193 -13.40 2.97 -20.75
N ARG A 194 -14.52 2.65 -20.09
CA ARG A 194 -14.71 2.80 -18.65
C ARG A 194 -14.04 1.67 -17.87
N VAL A 195 -14.13 0.43 -18.36
CA VAL A 195 -13.51 -0.74 -17.75
C VAL A 195 -11.98 -0.60 -17.68
N ARG A 196 -11.37 0.03 -18.68
CA ARG A 196 -9.94 0.34 -18.67
C ARG A 196 -9.53 1.35 -17.59
N MET A 197 -10.48 2.11 -17.03
CA MET A 197 -10.23 3.04 -15.93
C MET A 197 -10.30 2.35 -14.57
N LEU A 198 -10.88 1.15 -14.51
CA LEU A 198 -11.05 0.42 -13.27
C LEU A 198 -9.72 -0.06 -12.72
N ASP A 199 -9.70 -0.15 -11.40
CA ASP A 199 -8.67 -0.86 -10.66
C ASP A 199 -8.57 -2.31 -11.12
N VAL A 200 -7.35 -2.77 -11.40
CA VAL A 200 -7.08 -4.12 -11.92
C VAL A 200 -7.60 -5.20 -10.96
N GLU A 201 -7.52 -4.93 -9.66
CA GLU A 201 -7.94 -5.82 -8.57
C GLU A 201 -9.45 -5.77 -8.27
N ASN A 202 -10.22 -4.88 -8.91
CA ASN A 202 -11.64 -4.70 -8.62
C ASN A 202 -12.54 -5.65 -9.46
N GLU A 203 -13.42 -6.39 -8.80
CA GLU A 203 -14.51 -7.18 -9.41
C GLU A 203 -15.71 -6.30 -9.78
N ASN A 204 -15.47 -5.30 -10.62
CA ASN A 204 -16.49 -4.31 -10.94
C ASN A 204 -17.57 -4.85 -11.90
N PRO A 205 -18.85 -4.52 -11.70
CA PRO A 205 -19.95 -4.97 -12.57
C PRO A 205 -19.82 -4.54 -14.04
N LEU A 206 -19.08 -3.48 -14.35
CA LEU A 206 -18.86 -3.09 -15.75
C LEU A 206 -18.12 -4.19 -16.54
N LYS A 207 -17.30 -5.02 -15.88
CA LYS A 207 -16.65 -6.18 -16.52
C LYS A 207 -17.69 -7.25 -16.89
N ASP A 208 -18.64 -7.49 -16.00
CA ASP A 208 -19.75 -8.43 -16.21
C ASP A 208 -20.70 -7.92 -17.33
N GLU A 209 -21.01 -6.62 -17.33
CA GLU A 209 -21.80 -5.98 -18.39
C GLU A 209 -21.10 -6.05 -19.75
N MET A 210 -19.79 -5.82 -19.80
CA MET A 210 -18.99 -5.95 -21.02
C MET A 210 -19.04 -7.36 -21.58
N ALA A 211 -18.97 -8.40 -20.73
CA ALA A 211 -19.10 -9.78 -21.16
C ALA A 211 -20.47 -10.06 -21.78
N VAL A 212 -21.57 -9.57 -21.18
CA VAL A 212 -22.92 -9.70 -21.72
C VAL A 212 -23.04 -9.04 -23.09
N VAL A 213 -22.55 -7.80 -23.25
CA VAL A 213 -22.60 -7.10 -24.54
C VAL A 213 -21.79 -7.83 -25.61
N CYS A 214 -20.66 -8.44 -25.26
CA CYS A 214 -19.90 -9.27 -26.20
C CYS A 214 -20.70 -10.50 -26.69
N LEU A 215 -21.47 -11.14 -25.81
CA LEU A 215 -22.33 -12.26 -26.19
C LEU A 215 -23.48 -11.81 -27.10
N GLU A 216 -24.09 -10.66 -26.82
CA GLU A 216 -25.13 -10.05 -27.68
C GLU A 216 -24.55 -9.71 -29.07
N LEU A 217 -23.35 -9.15 -29.14
CA LEU A 217 -22.64 -8.88 -30.40
C LEU A 217 -22.42 -10.17 -31.20
N ARG A 218 -21.95 -11.25 -30.57
CA ARG A 218 -21.83 -12.57 -31.23
C ARG A 218 -23.17 -13.06 -31.77
N GLN A 219 -24.22 -13.01 -30.96
CA GLN A 219 -25.56 -13.47 -31.36
C GLN A 219 -26.16 -12.65 -32.50
N SER A 220 -25.84 -11.36 -32.57
CA SER A 220 -26.21 -10.49 -33.69
C SER A 220 -25.49 -10.84 -35.00
N GLY A 221 -24.42 -11.65 -34.94
CA GLY A 221 -23.57 -11.97 -36.08
C GLY A 221 -22.63 -10.83 -36.48
N CYS A 222 -22.25 -9.97 -35.53
CA CYS A 222 -21.33 -8.85 -35.78
C CYS A 222 -20.02 -9.36 -36.38
N SER A 223 -19.67 -8.85 -37.56
CA SER A 223 -18.47 -9.25 -38.29
C SER A 223 -17.24 -8.40 -37.96
N ASP A 224 -17.40 -7.31 -37.20
CA ASP A 224 -16.29 -6.41 -36.89
C ASP A 224 -15.20 -7.12 -36.05
N PRO A 225 -13.91 -6.98 -36.40
CA PRO A 225 -12.84 -7.67 -35.69
C PRO A 225 -12.63 -7.21 -34.25
N LEU A 226 -13.06 -6.00 -33.89
CA LEU A 226 -12.98 -5.52 -32.51
C LEU A 226 -13.97 -6.27 -31.60
N ALA A 227 -15.19 -6.54 -32.10
CA ALA A 227 -16.17 -7.35 -31.38
C ALA A 227 -15.62 -8.77 -31.11
N GLY A 228 -15.05 -9.41 -32.13
CA GLY A 228 -14.44 -10.72 -31.99
C GLY A 228 -13.23 -10.73 -31.05
N TYR A 229 -12.43 -9.67 -31.04
CA TYR A 229 -11.33 -9.50 -30.08
C TYR A 229 -11.85 -9.38 -28.63
N TRP A 230 -12.87 -8.56 -28.40
CA TRP A 230 -13.42 -8.34 -27.07
C TRP A 230 -14.14 -9.55 -26.51
N GLU A 231 -14.86 -10.28 -27.36
CA GLU A 231 -15.45 -11.54 -26.97
C GLU A 231 -14.40 -12.48 -26.36
N LEU A 232 -13.26 -12.69 -27.03
CA LEU A 232 -12.17 -13.52 -26.51
C LEU A 232 -11.65 -13.03 -25.16
N ASN A 233 -11.61 -11.70 -24.95
CA ASN A 233 -11.08 -11.09 -23.74
C ASN A 233 -12.05 -11.14 -22.56
N TRP A 234 -13.35 -11.03 -22.81
CA TRP A 234 -14.36 -10.83 -21.76
C TRP A 234 -15.21 -12.06 -21.47
N THR A 235 -15.25 -13.06 -22.37
CA THR A 235 -16.07 -14.27 -22.16
C THR A 235 -15.26 -15.50 -21.73
N GLU A 236 -13.93 -15.40 -21.51
CA GLU A 236 -13.05 -16.52 -21.11
C GLU A 236 -13.54 -17.20 -19.81
N SER A 237 -14.19 -16.46 -18.91
CA SER A 237 -14.65 -16.94 -17.61
C SER A 237 -16.07 -17.54 -17.58
N PHE A 238 -16.79 -17.60 -18.72
CA PHE A 238 -18.15 -18.16 -18.78
C PHE A 238 -18.14 -19.56 -19.43
N PRO A 239 -18.50 -20.64 -18.70
CA PRO A 239 -18.22 -22.04 -19.08
C PRO A 239 -19.01 -22.54 -20.29
N LYS A 240 -20.23 -22.04 -20.52
CA LYS A 240 -21.11 -22.50 -21.62
C LYS A 240 -20.72 -21.96 -22.99
N THR A 241 -19.73 -21.06 -23.06
CA THR A 241 -19.21 -20.50 -24.33
C THR A 241 -17.85 -21.05 -24.72
N ASN A 242 -17.43 -22.16 -24.11
CA ASN A 242 -16.16 -22.79 -24.40
C ASN A 242 -16.34 -23.82 -25.54
N PRO A 243 -16.09 -23.50 -26.82
CA PRO A 243 -15.87 -24.55 -27.79
C PRO A 243 -14.52 -25.22 -27.47
N PRO A 244 -14.46 -26.56 -27.34
CA PRO A 244 -13.20 -27.31 -27.25
C PRO A 244 -12.29 -27.23 -28.50
N ALA A 245 -12.43 -26.20 -29.35
CA ALA A 245 -11.68 -26.07 -30.61
C ALA A 245 -11.48 -24.64 -31.13
N ALA A 246 -12.04 -23.58 -30.52
CA ALA A 246 -11.88 -22.22 -31.06
C ALA A 246 -10.65 -21.52 -30.47
N CYS A 247 -9.48 -21.97 -30.91
CA CYS A 247 -8.40 -21.04 -31.15
C CYS A 247 -8.76 -20.13 -32.35
N VAL A 248 -9.86 -19.36 -32.26
CA VAL A 248 -9.94 -18.09 -33.00
C VAL A 248 -8.97 -17.20 -32.23
N ASN A 249 -7.76 -17.26 -32.74
CA ASN A 249 -6.51 -16.83 -32.14
C ASN A 249 -6.56 -15.31 -31.91
N TYR A 250 -6.11 -14.81 -30.76
CA TYR A 250 -5.81 -13.38 -30.62
C TYR A 250 -4.92 -12.87 -31.77
N GLY A 251 -4.11 -13.76 -32.38
CA GLY A 251 -3.39 -13.50 -33.63
C GLY A 251 -4.28 -13.32 -34.87
N VAL A 252 -5.39 -14.04 -35.01
CA VAL A 252 -6.39 -13.79 -36.07
C VAL A 252 -7.07 -12.44 -35.84
N SER A 253 -7.51 -12.16 -34.60
CA SER A 253 -8.08 -10.86 -34.27
C SER A 253 -7.09 -9.73 -34.54
N TYR A 254 -5.81 -9.90 -34.20
CA TYR A 254 -4.75 -8.96 -34.54
C TYR A 254 -4.66 -8.72 -36.05
N VAL A 255 -4.62 -9.78 -36.87
CA VAL A 255 -4.52 -9.65 -38.33
C VAL A 255 -5.71 -8.87 -38.89
N ARG A 256 -6.92 -9.19 -38.45
CA ARG A 256 -8.14 -8.51 -38.92
C ARG A 256 -8.23 -7.06 -38.44
N LEU A 257 -7.90 -6.79 -37.17
CA LEU A 257 -7.80 -5.43 -36.64
C LEU A 257 -6.81 -4.59 -37.46
N LYS A 258 -5.65 -5.18 -37.80
CA LYS A 258 -4.63 -4.51 -38.62
C LYS A 258 -5.12 -4.25 -40.04
N GLN A 259 -5.80 -5.21 -40.66
CA GLN A 259 -6.39 -5.08 -42.00
C GLN A 259 -7.44 -3.97 -42.05
N ASP A 260 -8.27 -3.86 -41.01
CA ASP A 260 -9.34 -2.86 -40.91
C ASP A 260 -8.83 -1.50 -40.38
N GLY A 261 -7.52 -1.34 -40.19
CA GLY A 261 -6.90 -0.06 -39.84
C GLY A 261 -7.10 0.39 -38.41
N TYR A 262 -7.30 -0.54 -37.46
CA TYR A 262 -7.36 -0.20 -36.03
C TYR A 262 -6.02 0.33 -35.50
N PRO A 263 -6.05 1.25 -34.52
CA PRO A 263 -4.86 1.98 -34.08
C PRO A 263 -3.89 1.11 -33.26
N PRO A 264 -2.62 1.55 -33.13
CA PRO A 264 -1.55 0.78 -32.51
C PRO A 264 -1.87 0.26 -31.11
N ILE A 265 -2.60 1.01 -30.28
CA ILE A 265 -3.00 0.55 -28.94
C ILE A 265 -3.85 -0.73 -28.98
N ARG A 266 -4.73 -0.89 -29.98
CA ARG A 266 -5.57 -2.10 -30.11
C ARG A 266 -4.73 -3.27 -30.61
N LEU A 267 -3.83 -3.01 -31.54
CA LEU A 267 -2.89 -4.01 -32.07
C LEU A 267 -1.89 -4.49 -31.01
N PHE A 268 -1.39 -3.57 -30.17
CA PHE A 268 -0.54 -3.87 -29.01
C PHE A 268 -1.21 -4.91 -28.10
N TYR A 269 -2.42 -4.60 -27.63
CA TYR A 269 -3.11 -5.46 -26.67
C TYR A 269 -3.53 -6.82 -27.26
N ALA A 270 -3.87 -6.87 -28.55
CA ALA A 270 -4.12 -8.13 -29.25
C ALA A 270 -2.85 -8.97 -29.37
N ALA A 271 -1.71 -8.36 -29.71
CA ALA A 271 -0.42 -9.05 -29.81
C ALA A 271 0.06 -9.60 -28.46
N VAL A 272 0.00 -8.81 -27.37
CA VAL A 272 0.39 -9.30 -26.03
C VAL A 272 -0.47 -10.48 -25.57
N ARG A 273 -1.79 -10.44 -25.84
CA ARG A 273 -2.68 -11.57 -25.51
C ARG A 273 -2.44 -12.79 -26.39
N ALA A 274 -2.11 -12.60 -27.67
CA ALA A 274 -1.67 -13.69 -28.53
C ALA A 274 -0.41 -14.36 -27.99
N ALA A 275 0.56 -13.59 -27.50
CA ALA A 275 1.75 -14.14 -26.85
C ALA A 275 1.42 -14.96 -25.60
N ARG A 276 0.57 -14.43 -24.71
CA ARG A 276 0.10 -15.12 -23.49
C ARG A 276 -0.49 -16.49 -23.82
N GLU A 277 -1.39 -16.56 -24.79
CA GLU A 277 -2.08 -17.81 -25.14
C GLU A 277 -1.16 -18.83 -25.80
N GLN A 278 -0.16 -18.38 -26.57
CA GLN A 278 0.85 -19.30 -27.13
C GLN A 278 1.81 -19.81 -26.05
N GLY A 279 2.23 -18.94 -25.12
CA GLY A 279 3.16 -19.29 -24.04
C GLY A 279 2.57 -20.26 -23.01
N ARG A 280 1.25 -20.24 -22.79
CA ARG A 280 0.55 -21.16 -21.88
C ARG A 280 0.51 -22.61 -22.35
N ARG A 281 0.60 -22.86 -23.66
CA ARG A 281 0.26 -24.18 -24.24
C ARG A 281 1.42 -25.17 -24.25
N ASP A 282 2.65 -24.72 -24.52
CA ASP A 282 3.87 -25.54 -24.45
C ASP A 282 5.12 -24.64 -24.64
N SER A 283 6.24 -25.04 -24.02
CA SER A 283 7.60 -24.58 -24.30
C SER A 283 7.96 -24.54 -25.80
N ALA A 284 7.42 -25.46 -26.61
CA ALA A 284 7.61 -25.50 -28.06
C ALA A 284 7.04 -24.26 -28.79
N ASN A 285 6.12 -23.51 -28.17
CA ASN A 285 5.52 -22.30 -28.76
C ASN A 285 6.17 -20.99 -28.27
N ARG A 286 7.28 -21.05 -27.52
CA ARG A 286 8.00 -19.85 -27.06
C ARG A 286 8.45 -18.93 -28.19
N THR A 287 8.89 -19.48 -29.33
CA THR A 287 9.28 -18.66 -30.50
C THR A 287 8.09 -17.85 -31.01
N LYS A 288 6.92 -18.46 -31.16
CA LYS A 288 5.70 -17.74 -31.58
C LYS A 288 5.28 -16.68 -30.57
N ALA A 289 5.39 -16.99 -29.27
CA ALA A 289 5.10 -16.00 -28.22
C ALA A 289 6.06 -14.81 -28.31
N ARG A 290 7.35 -15.04 -28.61
CA ARG A 290 8.32 -13.98 -28.86
C ARG A 290 7.95 -13.14 -30.08
N ASP A 291 7.60 -13.75 -31.20
CA ASP A 291 7.20 -13.01 -32.41
C ASP A 291 6.02 -12.05 -32.14
N TRP A 292 5.05 -12.49 -31.33
CA TRP A 292 3.94 -11.65 -30.88
C TRP A 292 4.38 -10.51 -29.95
N LEU A 293 5.32 -10.76 -29.04
CA LEU A 293 5.86 -9.72 -28.17
C LEU A 293 6.68 -8.69 -28.95
N ASP A 294 7.46 -9.11 -29.94
CA ASP A 294 8.20 -8.19 -30.83
C ASP A 294 7.25 -7.36 -31.72
N LEU A 295 6.06 -7.88 -32.04
CA LEU A 295 4.98 -7.09 -32.65
C LEU A 295 4.39 -6.08 -31.66
N ALA A 296 4.13 -6.49 -30.42
CA ALA A 296 3.63 -5.60 -29.38
C ALA A 296 4.63 -4.46 -29.08
N GLU A 297 5.92 -4.76 -29.00
CA GLU A 297 6.98 -3.77 -28.77
C GLU A 297 6.94 -2.65 -29.82
N ARG A 298 6.81 -2.99 -31.11
CA ARG A 298 6.67 -1.98 -32.18
C ARG A 298 5.44 -1.10 -32.01
N HIS A 299 4.29 -1.68 -31.66
CA HIS A 299 3.08 -0.89 -31.41
C HIS A 299 3.23 -0.01 -30.16
N PHE A 300 3.97 -0.46 -29.15
CA PHE A 300 4.29 0.36 -27.99
C PHE A 300 5.18 1.55 -28.36
N GLU A 301 6.16 1.37 -29.24
CA GLU A 301 6.98 2.47 -29.78
C GLU A 301 6.14 3.52 -30.54
N GLU A 302 5.13 3.08 -31.29
CA GLU A 302 4.19 3.99 -31.95
C GLU A 302 3.32 4.75 -30.93
N MET A 303 2.78 4.04 -29.93
CA MET A 303 1.98 4.65 -28.85
C MET A 303 2.78 5.70 -28.07
N ILE A 304 4.03 5.42 -27.72
CA ILE A 304 4.84 6.36 -26.95
C ILE A 304 5.31 7.56 -27.79
N ALA A 305 5.46 7.39 -29.11
CA ALA A 305 5.74 8.49 -30.01
C ALA A 305 4.54 9.45 -30.18
N ASP A 306 3.30 8.94 -30.09
CA ASP A 306 2.08 9.76 -30.22
C ASP A 306 1.79 10.61 -28.97
N PRO A 307 2.03 11.94 -28.96
CA PRO A 307 1.89 12.80 -27.79
C PRO A 307 0.48 12.81 -27.19
N GLU A 308 -0.56 12.41 -27.94
CA GLU A 308 -1.92 12.31 -27.41
C GLU A 308 -2.12 11.10 -26.50
N THR A 309 -1.24 10.08 -26.56
CA THR A 309 -1.36 8.89 -25.73
C THR A 309 -1.18 9.24 -24.24
N PRO A 310 -2.21 9.00 -23.39
CA PRO A 310 -2.13 9.32 -21.97
C PRO A 310 -1.05 8.52 -21.23
N SER A 311 -0.37 9.15 -20.26
CA SER A 311 0.63 8.49 -19.40
C SER A 311 0.08 7.24 -18.69
N ALA A 312 -1.19 7.26 -18.28
CA ALA A 312 -1.84 6.10 -17.66
C ALA A 312 -1.96 4.92 -18.64
N GLU A 313 -2.24 5.14 -19.92
CA GLU A 313 -2.27 4.07 -20.93
C GLU A 313 -0.87 3.50 -21.19
N LEU A 314 0.15 4.35 -21.26
CA LEU A 314 1.54 3.90 -21.46
C LEU A 314 2.04 3.04 -20.30
N SER A 315 1.80 3.47 -19.07
CA SER A 315 2.23 2.70 -17.89
C SER A 315 1.45 1.38 -17.73
N GLN A 316 0.16 1.35 -18.09
CA GLN A 316 -0.62 0.11 -18.03
C GLN A 316 -0.24 -0.85 -19.16
N ALA A 317 0.03 -0.32 -20.35
CA ALA A 317 0.56 -1.12 -21.45
C ALA A 317 1.93 -1.72 -21.09
N ALA A 318 2.83 -0.92 -20.49
CA ALA A 318 4.15 -1.40 -20.08
C ALA A 318 4.07 -2.52 -19.03
N GLU A 319 3.27 -2.33 -17.97
CA GLU A 319 3.00 -3.36 -16.97
C GLU A 319 2.50 -4.66 -17.61
N PHE A 320 1.49 -4.55 -18.48
CA PHE A 320 0.89 -5.72 -19.12
C PHE A 320 1.89 -6.47 -20.01
N TYR A 321 2.69 -5.75 -20.81
CA TYR A 321 3.74 -6.35 -21.64
C TYR A 321 4.80 -7.06 -20.81
N ILE A 322 5.32 -6.41 -19.76
CA ILE A 322 6.36 -6.97 -18.89
C ILE A 322 5.83 -8.21 -18.14
N SER A 323 4.60 -8.13 -17.62
CA SER A 323 3.99 -9.24 -16.89
C SER A 323 3.70 -10.44 -17.80
N GLN A 324 3.23 -10.22 -19.03
CA GLN A 324 3.02 -11.30 -19.99
C GLN A 324 4.31 -11.85 -20.58
N SER A 325 5.35 -11.04 -20.76
CA SER A 325 6.69 -11.50 -21.15
C SER A 325 7.27 -12.45 -20.11
N GLN A 326 7.14 -12.11 -18.82
CA GLN A 326 7.56 -13.01 -17.74
C GLN A 326 6.77 -14.31 -17.75
N ARG A 327 5.44 -14.26 -17.91
CA ARG A 327 4.58 -15.46 -17.89
C ARG A 327 4.83 -16.37 -19.09
N SER A 328 5.11 -15.79 -20.26
CA SER A 328 5.22 -16.53 -21.52
C SER A 328 6.64 -17.01 -21.80
N LEU A 329 7.65 -16.20 -21.47
CA LEU A 329 9.05 -16.43 -21.82
C LEU A 329 9.99 -16.51 -20.61
N GLY A 330 9.61 -15.98 -19.45
CA GLY A 330 10.50 -15.84 -18.30
C GLY A 330 11.48 -14.67 -18.40
N GLU A 331 11.17 -13.67 -19.24
CA GLU A 331 12.08 -12.59 -19.66
C GLU A 331 11.63 -11.22 -19.13
N ARG A 332 11.30 -11.11 -17.84
CA ARG A 332 10.85 -9.84 -17.25
C ARG A 332 11.86 -8.71 -17.45
N TRP A 333 13.14 -9.01 -17.21
CA TRP A 333 14.22 -8.02 -17.21
C TRP A 333 14.45 -7.48 -18.62
N GLU A 334 14.56 -8.36 -19.61
CA GLU A 334 14.75 -8.01 -21.01
C GLU A 334 13.56 -7.21 -21.55
N ALA A 335 12.33 -7.62 -21.20
CA ALA A 335 11.12 -6.89 -21.55
C ALA A 335 11.11 -5.48 -20.97
N PHE A 336 11.51 -5.31 -19.70
CA PHE A 336 11.64 -4.00 -19.08
C PHE A 336 12.70 -3.13 -19.76
N GLN A 337 13.88 -3.67 -20.06
CA GLN A 337 14.95 -2.91 -20.71
C GLN A 337 14.53 -2.36 -22.07
N LYS A 338 13.82 -3.16 -22.87
CA LYS A 338 13.27 -2.74 -24.16
C LYS A 338 12.31 -1.55 -24.00
N LEU A 339 11.33 -1.66 -23.10
CA LEU A 339 10.36 -0.58 -22.87
C LEU A 339 11.00 0.67 -22.25
N ASP A 340 11.94 0.51 -21.31
CA ASP A 340 12.65 1.65 -20.71
C ASP A 340 13.49 2.40 -21.76
N ALA A 341 14.12 1.69 -22.70
CA ALA A 341 14.83 2.32 -23.82
C ALA A 341 13.87 3.13 -24.71
N ALA A 342 12.68 2.62 -25.00
CA ALA A 342 11.65 3.35 -25.73
C ALA A 342 11.19 4.61 -24.96
N PHE A 343 10.99 4.50 -23.64
CA PHE A 343 10.71 5.65 -22.78
C PHE A 343 11.84 6.67 -22.75
N ALA A 344 13.08 6.24 -22.57
CA ALA A 344 14.25 7.11 -22.53
C ALA A 344 14.41 7.91 -23.84
N LYS A 345 14.09 7.29 -24.98
CA LYS A 345 14.15 7.91 -26.30
C LYS A 345 13.02 8.92 -26.53
N SER A 346 11.77 8.53 -26.27
CA SER A 346 10.61 9.31 -26.70
C SER A 346 10.03 10.20 -25.59
N ARG A 347 10.07 9.76 -24.32
CA ARG A 347 9.49 10.49 -23.18
C ARG A 347 10.27 10.26 -21.87
N PRO A 348 11.55 10.69 -21.78
CA PRO A 348 12.43 10.36 -20.66
C PRO A 348 11.94 10.85 -19.29
N GLN A 349 11.11 11.89 -19.25
CA GLN A 349 10.55 12.49 -18.04
C GLN A 349 9.04 12.20 -17.87
N SER A 350 8.48 11.23 -18.58
CA SER A 350 7.08 10.84 -18.38
C SER A 350 6.90 10.17 -17.01
N PRO A 351 5.87 10.54 -16.22
CA PRO A 351 5.50 9.80 -15.02
C PRO A 351 5.30 8.30 -15.31
N ALA A 352 4.79 7.96 -16.51
CA ALA A 352 4.54 6.58 -16.92
C ALA A 352 5.80 5.71 -16.93
N ARG A 353 6.96 6.28 -17.29
CA ARG A 353 8.25 5.58 -17.26
C ARG A 353 8.59 5.15 -15.84
N PHE A 354 8.55 6.09 -14.92
CA PHE A 354 8.92 5.87 -13.52
C PHE A 354 7.91 5.01 -12.78
N ILE A 355 6.63 5.06 -13.14
CA ILE A 355 5.62 4.10 -12.65
C ILE A 355 5.96 2.69 -13.14
N SER A 356 6.27 2.54 -14.43
CA SER A 356 6.64 1.24 -15.02
C SER A 356 7.91 0.67 -14.39
N GLU A 357 8.92 1.51 -14.16
CA GLU A 357 10.16 1.15 -13.44
C GLU A 357 9.87 0.74 -12.00
N GLY A 358 9.06 1.51 -11.28
CA GLY A 358 8.63 1.22 -9.92
C GLY A 358 7.93 -0.14 -9.80
N GLU A 359 6.94 -0.37 -10.65
CA GLU A 359 6.17 -1.62 -10.71
C GLU A 359 7.05 -2.81 -11.10
N PHE A 360 7.91 -2.62 -12.10
CA PHE A 360 8.89 -3.62 -12.53
C PHE A 360 9.77 -4.05 -11.35
N TYR A 361 10.40 -3.12 -10.65
CA TYR A 361 11.28 -3.46 -9.53
C TYR A 361 10.53 -4.03 -8.33
N ALA A 362 9.28 -3.59 -8.09
CA ALA A 362 8.42 -4.17 -7.07
C ALA A 362 8.15 -5.65 -7.35
N HIS A 363 7.82 -6.02 -8.59
CA HIS A 363 7.65 -7.41 -8.99
C HIS A 363 8.98 -8.18 -9.04
N TYR A 364 10.02 -7.58 -9.60
CA TYR A 364 11.34 -8.19 -9.75
C TYR A 364 11.99 -8.51 -8.40
N ALA A 365 11.66 -7.76 -7.34
CA ALA A 365 12.03 -8.12 -5.98
C ALA A 365 11.52 -9.52 -5.61
N TRP A 366 10.25 -9.83 -5.90
CA TRP A 366 9.67 -11.14 -5.58
C TRP A 366 10.29 -12.31 -6.32
N ASP A 367 10.86 -12.09 -7.52
CA ASP A 367 11.58 -13.14 -8.25
C ASP A 367 12.83 -13.60 -7.47
N ALA A 368 13.52 -12.68 -6.78
CA ALA A 368 14.66 -13.02 -5.92
C ALA A 368 14.24 -13.86 -4.71
N ARG A 369 12.99 -13.71 -4.24
CA ARG A 369 12.47 -14.42 -3.07
C ARG A 369 11.87 -15.78 -3.41
N ARG A 370 11.25 -15.92 -4.59
CA ARG A 370 10.56 -17.16 -5.01
C ARG A 370 11.48 -18.20 -5.65
N GLY A 371 12.71 -17.86 -6.01
CA GLY A 371 13.67 -18.81 -6.57
C GLY A 371 13.09 -19.58 -7.76
N PHE A 372 12.96 -18.95 -8.93
CA PHE A 372 12.62 -19.67 -10.17
C PHE A 372 13.67 -20.73 -10.58
N SER A 373 14.77 -20.84 -9.83
CA SER A 373 15.55 -22.07 -9.70
C SER A 373 15.62 -22.46 -8.22
N SER A 374 15.50 -23.76 -7.93
CA SER A 374 15.53 -24.38 -6.60
C SER A 374 16.84 -24.19 -5.80
N LYS A 375 17.69 -23.21 -6.17
CA LYS A 375 19.02 -22.98 -5.59
C LYS A 375 19.20 -21.62 -4.91
N SER A 376 18.22 -20.71 -4.90
CA SER A 376 18.43 -19.32 -4.42
C SER A 376 17.79 -18.96 -3.06
N THR A 377 17.55 -19.90 -2.15
CA THR A 377 17.14 -19.60 -0.76
C THR A 377 18.34 -19.25 0.14
N GLY A 378 19.40 -18.66 -0.43
CA GLY A 378 20.55 -18.16 0.32
C GLY A 378 20.25 -16.85 1.04
N LYS A 379 21.11 -16.49 2.00
CA LYS A 379 21.08 -15.22 2.77
C LYS A 379 20.99 -13.96 1.87
N ASP A 380 21.40 -14.06 0.61
CA ASP A 380 21.43 -12.95 -0.35
C ASP A 380 20.06 -12.63 -1.00
N SER A 381 19.07 -13.53 -0.87
CA SER A 381 17.71 -13.33 -1.42
C SER A 381 17.00 -12.15 -0.74
N GLY A 382 17.12 -12.03 0.59
CA GLY A 382 16.54 -10.92 1.35
C GLY A 382 17.21 -9.58 1.08
N LYS A 383 18.53 -9.56 0.85
CA LYS A 383 19.28 -8.36 0.46
C LYS A 383 18.84 -7.87 -0.93
N SER A 384 18.84 -8.76 -1.92
CA SER A 384 18.42 -8.45 -3.29
C SER A 384 16.96 -7.97 -3.36
N PHE A 385 16.09 -8.58 -2.54
CA PHE A 385 14.70 -8.16 -2.40
C PHE A 385 14.61 -6.70 -1.95
N LYS A 386 15.29 -6.32 -0.87
CA LYS A 386 15.29 -4.95 -0.35
C LYS A 386 15.94 -3.95 -1.31
N GLU A 387 17.06 -4.32 -1.96
CA GLU A 387 17.72 -3.45 -2.92
C GLU A 387 16.80 -3.11 -4.11
N ARG A 388 16.11 -4.11 -4.66
CA ARG A 388 15.14 -3.91 -5.75
C ARG A 388 13.95 -3.07 -5.29
N LEU A 389 13.41 -3.31 -4.10
CA LEU A 389 12.35 -2.45 -3.56
C LEU A 389 12.81 -1.02 -3.29
N GLY A 390 14.08 -0.79 -2.94
CA GLY A 390 14.65 0.55 -2.82
C GLY A 390 14.74 1.27 -4.17
N LEU A 391 14.99 0.55 -5.27
CA LEU A 391 14.90 1.11 -6.63
C LEU A 391 13.46 1.43 -6.99
N ALA A 392 12.52 0.52 -6.67
CA ALA A 392 11.09 0.76 -6.86
C ALA A 392 10.63 2.03 -6.13
N GLN A 393 11.01 2.19 -4.86
CA GLN A 393 10.68 3.36 -4.06
C GLN A 393 11.14 4.65 -4.73
N LYS A 394 12.41 4.74 -5.13
CA LYS A 394 12.97 5.94 -5.78
C LYS A 394 12.23 6.30 -7.07
N ALA A 395 11.92 5.31 -7.89
CA ALA A 395 11.17 5.53 -9.13
C ALA A 395 9.75 6.03 -8.84
N LEU A 396 9.05 5.45 -7.88
CA LEU A 396 7.68 5.85 -7.53
C LEU A 396 7.63 7.24 -6.87
N GLU A 397 8.62 7.60 -6.06
CA GLU A 397 8.79 8.96 -5.54
C GLU A 397 8.99 9.97 -6.66
N LYS A 398 9.83 9.63 -7.65
CA LYS A 398 10.03 10.45 -8.84
C LYS A 398 8.72 10.58 -9.65
N ALA A 399 8.00 9.49 -9.87
CA ALA A 399 6.71 9.51 -10.55
C ALA A 399 5.72 10.45 -9.85
N TYR A 400 5.59 10.33 -8.52
CA TYR A 400 4.71 11.17 -7.72
C TYR A 400 5.11 12.65 -7.80
N SER A 401 6.41 12.97 -7.76
CA SER A 401 6.87 14.36 -7.91
C SER A 401 6.55 14.97 -9.27
N LEU A 402 6.43 14.15 -10.31
CA LEU A 402 6.13 14.60 -11.67
C LEU A 402 4.62 14.77 -11.90
N ASP A 403 3.80 13.89 -11.33
CA ASP A 403 2.34 14.01 -11.37
C ASP A 403 1.69 13.46 -10.09
N PRO A 404 1.46 14.31 -9.07
CA PRO A 404 0.81 13.89 -7.83
C PRO A 404 -0.65 13.41 -8.00
N GLY A 405 -1.29 13.72 -9.13
CA GLY A 405 -2.66 13.29 -9.40
C GLY A 405 -2.78 11.98 -10.16
N GLU A 406 -1.67 11.29 -10.42
CA GLU A 406 -1.66 9.93 -10.98
C GLU A 406 -1.63 8.91 -9.81
N PRO A 407 -2.73 8.18 -9.56
CA PRO A 407 -2.87 7.34 -8.37
C PRO A 407 -1.95 6.11 -8.36
N ARG A 408 -1.56 5.59 -9.54
CA ARG A 408 -0.82 4.31 -9.62
C ARG A 408 0.52 4.36 -8.89
N GLY A 409 1.22 5.49 -8.92
CA GLY A 409 2.51 5.65 -8.23
C GLY A 409 2.38 5.41 -6.71
N PRO A 410 1.58 6.24 -6.00
CA PRO A 410 1.24 6.02 -4.59
C PRO A 410 0.66 4.64 -4.29
N GLU A 411 -0.22 4.11 -5.14
CA GLU A 411 -0.79 2.77 -4.95
C GLU A 411 0.30 1.69 -4.95
N ILE A 412 1.26 1.73 -5.87
CA ILE A 412 2.35 0.72 -5.93
C ILE A 412 3.27 0.88 -4.73
N MET A 413 3.45 2.12 -4.24
CA MET A 413 4.25 2.37 -3.06
C MET A 413 3.73 1.65 -1.81
N LEU A 414 2.42 1.41 -1.69
CA LEU A 414 1.86 0.62 -0.58
C LEU A 414 2.42 -0.82 -0.55
N THR A 415 2.59 -1.44 -1.72
CA THR A 415 3.23 -2.75 -1.85
C THR A 415 4.72 -2.69 -1.51
N VAL A 416 5.40 -1.63 -1.95
CA VAL A 416 6.82 -1.40 -1.63
C VAL A 416 7.01 -1.18 -0.13
N ALA A 417 6.12 -0.42 0.51
CA ALA A 417 6.12 -0.15 1.94
C ALA A 417 5.97 -1.45 2.75
N ALA A 418 5.03 -2.31 2.37
CA ALA A 418 4.86 -3.63 2.96
C ALA A 418 6.11 -4.52 2.81
N GLY A 419 6.75 -4.49 1.64
CA GLY A 419 7.94 -5.29 1.37
C GLY A 419 9.21 -4.79 2.08
N LEU A 420 9.41 -3.47 2.16
CA LEU A 420 10.55 -2.88 2.86
C LEU A 420 10.39 -2.91 4.38
N GLY A 421 9.16 -3.03 4.87
CA GLY A 421 8.85 -2.88 6.28
C GLY A 421 8.90 -1.42 6.73
N LEU A 422 8.45 -0.49 5.86
CA LEU A 422 8.33 0.93 6.22
C LEU A 422 7.35 1.09 7.38
N ASP A 423 7.56 2.06 8.25
CA ASP A 423 6.69 2.22 9.40
C ASP A 423 5.26 2.59 8.99
N ARG A 424 4.36 2.51 9.96
CA ARG A 424 2.94 2.75 9.71
C ARG A 424 2.69 4.17 9.21
N ASP A 425 3.38 5.17 9.76
CA ASP A 425 3.12 6.56 9.43
C ASP A 425 3.55 6.86 7.98
N GLU A 426 4.67 6.29 7.54
CA GLU A 426 5.12 6.34 6.15
C GLU A 426 4.12 5.68 5.19
N MET A 427 3.61 4.49 5.53
CA MET A 427 2.60 3.81 4.71
C MET A 427 1.30 4.62 4.64
N GLU A 428 0.80 5.13 5.77
CA GLU A 428 -0.43 5.93 5.84
C GLU A 428 -0.31 7.23 5.03
N GLU A 429 0.88 7.82 4.96
CA GLU A 429 1.14 8.97 4.10
C GLU A 429 1.00 8.62 2.61
N TRP A 430 1.54 7.49 2.17
CA TRP A 430 1.36 7.02 0.79
C TRP A 430 -0.09 6.62 0.51
N PHE A 431 -0.79 6.05 1.49
CA PHE A 431 -2.22 5.75 1.37
C PHE A 431 -3.04 7.03 1.18
N LYS A 432 -2.79 8.07 1.98
CA LYS A 432 -3.43 9.39 1.81
C LYS A 432 -3.17 9.97 0.43
N ARG A 433 -1.95 9.85 -0.11
CA ARG A 433 -1.63 10.32 -1.46
C ARG A 433 -2.41 9.56 -2.53
N ALA A 434 -2.52 8.23 -2.40
CA ALA A 434 -3.32 7.41 -3.30
C ALA A 434 -4.80 7.82 -3.26
N MET A 435 -5.38 7.95 -2.07
CA MET A 435 -6.78 8.37 -1.89
C MET A 435 -7.02 9.82 -2.32
N ALA A 436 -6.02 10.70 -2.17
CA ALA A 436 -6.09 12.06 -2.71
C ALA A 436 -6.03 12.06 -4.24
N ALA A 437 -5.31 11.15 -4.89
CA ALA A 437 -5.31 11.05 -6.35
C ALA A 437 -6.59 10.37 -6.88
N ASN A 438 -7.11 9.38 -6.17
CA ASN A 438 -8.34 8.65 -6.46
C ASN A 438 -9.10 8.30 -5.16
N PRO A 439 -10.13 9.09 -4.77
CA PRO A 439 -10.88 8.88 -3.54
C PRO A 439 -11.64 7.55 -3.44
N GLY A 440 -11.87 6.88 -4.59
CA GLY A 440 -12.49 5.56 -4.68
C GLY A 440 -11.49 4.48 -5.07
N SER A 441 -10.20 4.59 -4.73
CA SER A 441 -9.22 3.57 -5.09
C SER A 441 -9.42 2.29 -4.29
N TYR A 442 -10.05 1.29 -4.91
CA TYR A 442 -10.11 -0.07 -4.39
C TYR A 442 -8.70 -0.66 -4.29
N THR A 443 -7.84 -0.40 -5.28
CA THR A 443 -6.44 -0.87 -5.28
C THR A 443 -5.69 -0.37 -4.05
N ALA A 444 -5.80 0.92 -3.71
CA ALA A 444 -5.13 1.48 -2.53
C ALA A 444 -5.64 0.82 -1.25
N CYS A 445 -6.96 0.63 -1.13
CA CYS A 445 -7.56 -0.02 0.03
C CYS A 445 -7.12 -1.50 0.13
N SER A 446 -7.12 -2.25 -0.97
CA SER A 446 -6.66 -3.64 -1.04
C SER A 446 -5.20 -3.78 -0.62
N ARG A 447 -4.32 -2.89 -1.09
CA ARG A 447 -2.88 -2.91 -0.75
C ARG A 447 -2.61 -2.48 0.68
N LYS A 448 -3.37 -1.52 1.22
CA LYS A 448 -3.34 -1.20 2.65
C LYS A 448 -3.81 -2.38 3.49
N LEU A 449 -4.89 -3.05 3.11
CA LEU A 449 -5.34 -4.27 3.77
C LEU A 449 -4.25 -5.36 3.77
N TYR A 450 -3.49 -5.49 2.67
CA TYR A 450 -2.31 -6.38 2.63
C TYR A 450 -1.21 -5.96 3.62
N TYR A 451 -0.90 -4.67 3.73
CA TYR A 451 0.06 -4.16 4.73
C TYR A 451 -0.37 -4.52 6.17
N LEU A 452 -1.68 -4.52 6.44
CA LEU A 452 -2.26 -4.85 7.75
C LEU A 452 -2.28 -6.36 8.06
N LEU A 453 -1.76 -7.22 7.19
CA LEU A 453 -1.67 -8.65 7.47
C LEU A 453 -0.74 -8.94 8.68
N PRO A 454 -1.05 -9.95 9.51
CA PRO A 454 -0.22 -10.36 10.65
C PRO A 454 1.27 -10.59 10.35
N PHE A 455 1.60 -11.17 9.21
CA PHE A 455 3.00 -11.44 8.83
C PHE A 455 3.73 -10.24 8.21
N VAL A 456 3.04 -9.12 8.00
CA VAL A 456 3.63 -7.88 7.49
C VAL A 456 3.86 -6.93 8.67
N GLN A 457 2.86 -6.14 9.07
CA GLN A 457 2.97 -5.21 10.22
C GLN A 457 1.66 -5.01 10.99
N GLY A 458 0.59 -5.72 10.64
CA GLY A 458 -0.71 -5.55 11.27
C GLY A 458 -1.20 -6.75 12.08
N GLY A 459 -2.52 -6.94 12.09
CA GLY A 459 -3.21 -8.01 12.78
C GLY A 459 -4.69 -8.07 12.39
N GLU A 460 -5.36 -9.18 12.68
CA GLU A 460 -6.75 -9.44 12.26
C GLU A 460 -7.72 -8.34 12.71
N ALA A 461 -7.60 -7.87 13.95
CA ALA A 461 -8.42 -6.79 14.48
C ALA A 461 -8.29 -5.48 13.68
N GLN A 462 -7.08 -5.16 13.22
CA GLN A 462 -6.83 -3.96 12.41
C GLN A 462 -7.36 -4.12 10.99
N MET A 463 -7.27 -5.33 10.43
CA MET A 463 -7.86 -5.66 9.13
C MET A 463 -9.38 -5.51 9.15
N LEU A 464 -10.06 -6.07 10.17
CA LEU A 464 -11.51 -5.92 10.33
C LEU A 464 -11.90 -4.47 10.58
N GLN A 465 -11.16 -3.75 11.43
CA GLN A 465 -11.42 -2.34 11.68
C GLN A 465 -11.35 -1.53 10.37
N PHE A 466 -10.31 -1.75 9.57
CA PHE A 466 -10.14 -1.07 8.29
C PHE A 466 -11.23 -1.46 7.28
N GLY A 467 -11.54 -2.76 7.15
CA GLY A 467 -12.63 -3.23 6.29
C GLY A 467 -13.99 -2.63 6.66
N ARG A 468 -14.30 -2.53 7.96
CA ARG A 468 -15.52 -1.87 8.46
C ARG A 468 -15.51 -0.37 8.19
N ALA A 469 -14.37 0.31 8.29
CA ALA A 469 -14.25 1.72 7.90
C ALA A 469 -14.49 1.94 6.40
N CYS A 470 -13.98 1.05 5.54
CA CYS A 470 -14.28 1.04 4.10
C CYS A 470 -15.77 0.79 3.83
N TYR A 471 -16.41 -0.09 4.60
CA TYR A 471 -17.85 -0.33 4.52
C TYR A 471 -18.67 0.92 4.91
N GLU A 472 -18.30 1.58 6.01
CA GLU A 472 -18.95 2.82 6.49
C GLU A 472 -18.82 3.98 5.49
N LEU A 473 -17.73 4.03 4.72
CA LEU A 473 -17.54 5.05 3.68
C LEU A 473 -18.64 4.98 2.60
N GLY A 474 -19.09 3.76 2.27
CA GLY A 474 -20.21 3.54 1.35
C GLY A 474 -19.95 3.92 -0.11
N ASP A 475 -18.69 3.97 -0.56
CA ASP A 475 -18.36 4.18 -1.98
C ASP A 475 -18.54 2.88 -2.78
N TRP A 476 -19.80 2.52 -3.00
CA TRP A 476 -20.22 1.29 -3.65
C TRP A 476 -19.94 1.26 -5.16
N ASP A 477 -19.82 2.42 -5.81
CA ASP A 477 -19.50 2.49 -7.25
C ASP A 477 -18.06 2.03 -7.52
N ALA A 478 -17.18 2.28 -6.54
CA ALA A 478 -15.78 1.84 -6.54
C ALA A 478 -15.56 0.46 -5.88
N ASP A 479 -16.61 -0.20 -5.38
CA ASP A 479 -16.54 -1.45 -4.60
C ASP A 479 -15.69 -1.36 -3.31
N VAL A 480 -15.35 -0.16 -2.83
CA VAL A 480 -14.55 0.02 -1.59
C VAL A 480 -15.15 -0.69 -0.37
N PRO A 481 -16.48 -0.69 -0.15
CA PRO A 481 -17.10 -1.48 0.93
C PRO A 481 -16.80 -2.98 0.90
N MET A 482 -16.49 -3.55 -0.28
CA MET A 482 -16.15 -4.97 -0.43
C MET A 482 -14.75 -5.32 0.10
N ILE A 483 -13.95 -4.32 0.49
CA ILE A 483 -12.72 -4.53 1.28
C ILE A 483 -13.03 -5.23 2.61
N LEU A 484 -14.24 -5.08 3.17
CA LEU A 484 -14.69 -5.86 4.32
C LEU A 484 -14.71 -7.37 4.03
N ALA A 485 -15.28 -7.77 2.88
CA ALA A 485 -15.28 -9.16 2.46
C ALA A 485 -13.85 -9.68 2.20
N ALA A 486 -13.01 -8.85 1.56
CA ALA A 486 -11.60 -9.17 1.38
C ALA A 486 -10.84 -9.33 2.71
N ALA A 487 -11.17 -8.55 3.74
CA ALA A 487 -10.58 -8.67 5.07
C ALA A 487 -10.92 -10.01 5.72
N HIS A 488 -12.21 -10.39 5.74
CA HIS A 488 -12.64 -11.71 6.24
C HIS A 488 -11.98 -12.85 5.47
N HIS A 489 -11.92 -12.77 4.13
CA HIS A 489 -11.25 -13.79 3.33
C HIS A 489 -9.76 -13.92 3.67
N LYS A 490 -9.05 -12.82 3.90
CA LYS A 490 -7.64 -12.88 4.31
C LYS A 490 -7.46 -13.38 5.75
N ILE A 491 -8.38 -13.09 6.66
CA ILE A 491 -8.33 -13.62 8.04
C ILE A 491 -8.54 -15.13 8.05
N SER A 492 -9.43 -15.63 7.18
CA SER A 492 -9.64 -17.07 7.00
C SER A 492 -8.38 -17.83 6.52
N TRP A 493 -7.27 -17.14 6.19
CA TRP A 493 -5.99 -17.79 5.89
C TRP A 493 -5.26 -18.31 7.15
N TYR A 494 -5.66 -17.86 8.34
CA TYR A 494 -5.03 -18.21 9.62
C TYR A 494 -5.85 -19.22 10.44
N GLU A 495 -7.03 -19.59 9.96
CA GLU A 495 -7.98 -20.46 10.65
C GLU A 495 -8.62 -21.44 9.64
N ASP A 496 -9.44 -22.38 10.13
CA ASP A 496 -10.26 -23.19 9.22
C ASP A 496 -11.32 -22.29 8.54
N LYS A 497 -11.35 -22.32 7.20
CA LYS A 497 -12.18 -21.40 6.42
C LYS A 497 -13.66 -21.62 6.68
N ASP A 498 -14.09 -22.87 6.66
CA ASP A 498 -15.51 -23.21 6.76
C ASP A 498 -16.01 -22.92 8.18
N GLU A 499 -15.21 -23.21 9.21
CA GLU A 499 -15.49 -22.82 10.59
C GLU A 499 -15.56 -21.29 10.74
N TYR A 500 -14.58 -20.56 10.22
CA TYR A 500 -14.52 -19.09 10.34
C TYR A 500 -15.74 -18.41 9.71
N PHE A 501 -16.10 -18.80 8.48
CA PHE A 501 -17.23 -18.20 7.78
C PHE A 501 -18.60 -18.64 8.33
N SER A 502 -18.67 -19.78 9.03
CA SER A 502 -19.89 -20.26 9.69
C SER A 502 -20.21 -19.51 10.99
N ARG A 503 -19.30 -18.66 11.49
CA ARG A 503 -19.57 -17.83 12.68
C ARG A 503 -20.72 -16.85 12.41
N PRO A 504 -21.75 -16.79 13.26
CA PRO A 504 -22.92 -15.94 13.02
C PRO A 504 -22.57 -14.47 12.76
N GLU A 505 -21.61 -13.91 13.49
CA GLU A 505 -21.16 -12.53 13.33
C GLU A 505 -20.47 -12.27 11.99
N VAL A 506 -19.66 -13.23 11.50
CA VAL A 506 -18.97 -13.13 10.20
C VAL A 506 -19.98 -13.24 9.07
N TRP A 507 -20.87 -14.23 9.14
CA TRP A 507 -21.95 -14.38 8.17
C TRP A 507 -22.84 -13.13 8.11
N ASN A 508 -23.24 -12.59 9.25
CA ASN A 508 -24.11 -11.40 9.29
C ASN A 508 -23.44 -10.16 8.67
N GLU A 509 -22.14 -9.96 8.88
CA GLU A 509 -21.41 -8.85 8.25
C GLU A 509 -21.29 -9.04 6.73
N LEU A 510 -20.91 -10.24 6.29
CA LEU A 510 -20.73 -10.55 4.87
C LEU A 510 -22.04 -10.55 4.09
N SER A 511 -23.08 -11.21 4.60
CA SER A 511 -24.41 -11.24 3.98
C SER A 511 -24.96 -9.85 3.79
N ARG A 512 -24.87 -8.98 4.82
CA ARG A 512 -25.29 -7.57 4.71
C ARG A 512 -24.49 -6.81 3.64
N ALA A 513 -23.19 -7.06 3.53
CA ALA A 513 -22.37 -6.40 2.50
C ALA A 513 -22.73 -6.86 1.09
N TYR A 514 -22.88 -8.16 0.85
CA TYR A 514 -23.29 -8.71 -0.44
C TYR A 514 -24.72 -8.31 -0.80
N GLU A 515 -25.66 -8.32 0.14
CA GLU A 515 -27.05 -7.90 -0.11
C GLU A 515 -27.15 -6.43 -0.49
N GLU A 516 -26.45 -5.54 0.22
CA GLU A 516 -26.42 -4.12 -0.14
C GLU A 516 -25.75 -3.90 -1.50
N ARG A 517 -24.67 -4.64 -1.79
CA ARG A 517 -23.99 -4.61 -3.09
C ARG A 517 -24.93 -4.99 -4.23
N LEU A 518 -25.65 -6.10 -4.08
CA LEU A 518 -26.56 -6.65 -5.09
C LEU A 518 -27.86 -5.87 -5.19
N ARG A 519 -28.30 -5.19 -4.12
CA ARG A 519 -29.41 -4.24 -4.17
C ARG A 519 -29.10 -3.04 -5.05
N ARG A 520 -27.84 -2.56 -5.01
CA ARG A 520 -27.37 -1.41 -5.80
C ARG A 520 -27.02 -1.78 -7.24
N THR A 521 -26.42 -2.94 -7.45
CA THR A 521 -26.13 -3.46 -8.79
C THR A 521 -26.54 -4.93 -8.87
N PRO A 522 -27.81 -5.18 -9.25
CA PRO A 522 -28.34 -6.55 -9.37
C PRO A 522 -27.53 -7.43 -10.34
N ASP A 523 -26.90 -6.82 -11.34
CA ASP A 523 -26.16 -7.53 -12.39
C ASP A 523 -24.67 -7.74 -12.06
N ALA A 524 -24.27 -7.56 -10.80
CA ALA A 524 -22.92 -7.87 -10.32
C ALA A 524 -22.73 -9.40 -10.18
N PHE A 525 -22.68 -10.12 -11.30
CA PHE A 525 -22.66 -11.59 -11.34
C PHE A 525 -21.46 -12.20 -10.62
N SER A 526 -20.29 -11.55 -10.67
CA SER A 526 -19.11 -11.99 -9.92
C SER A 526 -19.36 -11.97 -8.40
N HIS A 527 -19.88 -10.85 -7.88
CA HIS A 527 -20.27 -10.70 -6.48
C HIS A 527 -21.38 -11.67 -6.07
N ARG A 528 -22.37 -11.87 -6.96
CA ARG A 528 -23.47 -12.81 -6.73
C ARG A 528 -22.98 -14.25 -6.67
N THR A 529 -22.03 -14.62 -7.53
CA THR A 529 -21.38 -15.94 -7.51
C THR A 529 -20.62 -16.15 -6.20
N HIS A 530 -19.81 -15.17 -5.77
CA HIS A 530 -19.15 -15.22 -4.47
C HIS A 530 -20.13 -15.37 -3.31
N TYR A 531 -21.24 -14.64 -3.32
CA TYR A 531 -22.26 -14.74 -2.27
C TYR A 531 -22.94 -16.11 -2.26
N ALA A 532 -23.28 -16.64 -3.44
CA ALA A 532 -23.89 -17.97 -3.59
C ALA A 532 -22.96 -19.07 -3.06
N ILE A 533 -21.66 -19.01 -3.41
CA ILE A 533 -20.65 -19.97 -2.95
C ILE A 533 -20.46 -19.87 -1.44
N LEU A 534 -20.33 -18.66 -0.89
CA LEU A 534 -20.21 -18.44 0.54
C LEU A 534 -21.41 -19.04 1.28
N ALA A 535 -22.64 -18.72 0.85
CA ALA A 535 -23.87 -19.24 1.42
C ALA A 535 -23.97 -20.77 1.35
N CYS A 536 -23.49 -21.37 0.26
CA CYS A 536 -23.42 -22.81 0.08
C CYS A 536 -22.45 -23.44 1.10
N LYS A 537 -21.23 -22.91 1.23
CA LYS A 537 -20.20 -23.44 2.13
C LYS A 537 -20.56 -23.33 3.61
N THR A 538 -21.37 -22.33 3.99
CA THR A 538 -21.76 -22.07 5.39
C THR A 538 -23.16 -22.58 5.74
N GLY A 539 -23.80 -23.36 4.85
CA GLY A 539 -25.08 -24.02 5.14
C GLY A 539 -26.32 -23.13 5.01
N HIS A 540 -26.21 -21.94 4.43
CA HIS A 540 -27.33 -21.04 4.12
C HIS A 540 -27.97 -21.37 2.76
N TRP A 541 -28.44 -22.61 2.62
CA TRP A 541 -28.93 -23.18 1.36
C TRP A 541 -30.02 -22.37 0.66
N GLU A 542 -30.94 -21.78 1.42
CA GLU A 542 -32.00 -20.93 0.86
C GLU A 542 -31.44 -19.65 0.22
N VAL A 543 -30.39 -19.07 0.81
CA VAL A 543 -29.70 -17.90 0.24
C VAL A 543 -28.96 -18.33 -1.02
N ALA A 544 -28.19 -19.42 -0.94
CA ALA A 544 -27.44 -19.96 -2.07
C ALA A 544 -28.37 -20.25 -3.26
N LYS A 545 -29.50 -20.93 -3.03
CA LYS A 545 -30.51 -21.21 -4.05
C LYS A 545 -31.02 -19.94 -4.71
N ARG A 546 -31.45 -18.93 -3.94
CA ARG A 546 -31.92 -17.65 -4.51
C ARG A 546 -30.86 -16.98 -5.38
N GLN A 547 -29.59 -17.00 -4.95
CA GLN A 547 -28.52 -16.38 -5.72
C GLN A 547 -28.18 -17.15 -6.99
N PHE A 548 -28.16 -18.49 -6.95
CA PHE A 548 -27.95 -19.33 -8.14
C PHE A 548 -29.11 -19.25 -9.13
N ASP A 549 -30.36 -19.24 -8.64
CA ASP A 549 -31.54 -19.06 -9.49
C ASP A 549 -31.49 -17.70 -10.22
N ALA A 550 -31.02 -16.64 -9.54
CA ALA A 550 -30.84 -15.32 -10.14
C ALA A 550 -29.64 -15.23 -11.11
N LEU A 551 -28.60 -16.05 -10.93
CA LEU A 551 -27.45 -16.11 -11.85
C LEU A 551 -27.82 -16.82 -13.16
N GLY A 552 -28.59 -17.90 -13.09
CA GLY A 552 -28.82 -18.78 -14.24
C GLY A 552 -27.50 -19.23 -14.88
N ASP A 553 -27.35 -18.96 -16.17
CA ASP A 553 -26.16 -19.34 -16.97
C ASP A 553 -24.98 -18.36 -16.84
N LEU A 554 -25.12 -17.30 -16.04
CA LEU A 554 -24.10 -16.27 -15.83
C LEU A 554 -23.22 -16.53 -14.59
N ALA A 555 -23.34 -17.70 -13.97
CA ALA A 555 -22.46 -18.11 -12.87
C ALA A 555 -20.99 -18.23 -13.35
N ARG A 556 -20.09 -17.58 -12.60
CA ARG A 556 -18.65 -17.51 -12.91
C ARG A 556 -17.92 -18.74 -12.36
N VAL A 557 -17.59 -19.71 -13.21
CA VAL A 557 -16.98 -20.98 -12.74
C VAL A 557 -15.53 -20.86 -12.30
N ASP A 558 -14.84 -19.82 -12.75
CA ASP A 558 -13.46 -19.52 -12.37
C ASP A 558 -13.32 -19.09 -10.90
N LEU A 559 -14.45 -18.84 -10.23
CA LEU A 559 -14.52 -18.46 -8.82
C LEU A 559 -14.85 -19.64 -7.89
N PHE A 560 -15.06 -20.86 -8.41
CA PHE A 560 -15.44 -22.05 -7.62
C PHE A 560 -14.24 -22.75 -6.98
#